data_AF-A0A4Q5NWR2-F1
#
_entry.id   AF-A0A4Q5NWR2-F1
#
_cell.length_a   1.000
_cell.length_b   1.000
_cell.length_c   1.000
_cell.angle_alpha   90.00
_cell.angle_beta   90.00
_cell.angle_gamma   90.00
#
_symmetry.space_group_name_H-M   'P 1'
#
loop_
_entity.id
_entity.type
_entity.pdbx_description
1 polymer ?
#
loop_
_entity_poly.entity_id
_entity_poly.type
_entity_poly.pdbx_seq_one_letter_code
_entity_poly.pdbx_strand_id
1 'polypeptide(L)' 'MKILHTADWHMNTRLGRRDLTPHILRALEQIAAYLESEEIDVMLVAGDLFSERSGEEGITRALEELRRIFGPFVA' A
#
# COMPACT_ATOMS: atom_id res chain seq x y z
N MET A 1 -7.15 22.01 1.90
CA MET A 1 -6.21 20.93 2.25
C MET A 1 -7.01 19.68 2.54
N LYS A 2 -7.03 18.75 1.60
CA LYS A 2 -7.65 17.43 1.72
C LYS A 2 -6.56 16.42 2.10
N ILE A 3 -6.82 15.63 3.13
CA ILE A 3 -5.87 14.65 3.67
C ILE A 3 -6.51 13.27 3.56
N LEU A 4 -5.80 12.31 2.97
CA LEU A 4 -6.15 10.90 3.04
C LEU A 4 -5.29 10.23 4.11
N HIS A 5 -5.92 9.70 5.15
CA HIS A 5 -5.25 8.94 6.20
C HIS A 5 -5.53 7.44 6.03
N THR A 6 -4.48 6.62 6.03
CA THR A 6 -4.57 5.15 5.93
C THR A 6 -3.52 4.46 6.81
N ALA A 7 -3.71 3.17 7.09
CA ALA A 7 -2.86 2.36 7.97
C ALA A 7 -3.07 0.86 7.68
N ASP A 8 -2.30 0.00 8.35
CA ASP A 8 -2.58 -1.45 8.49
C ASP A 8 -2.67 -2.22 7.15
N TRP A 9 -1.80 -1.88 6.20
CA TRP A 9 -1.80 -2.53 4.88
C TRP A 9 -1.37 -4.00 4.96
N HIS A 10 -0.46 -4.30 5.89
CA HIS A 10 0.12 -5.62 6.15
C HIS A 10 0.45 -6.40 4.87
N MET A 11 1.20 -5.79 3.94
CA MET A 11 1.65 -6.46 2.72
C MET A 11 2.38 -7.77 3.04
N ASN A 12 2.30 -8.74 2.11
CA ASN A 12 2.76 -10.12 2.29
C ASN A 12 1.98 -10.95 3.32
N THR A 13 0.83 -10.47 3.80
CA THR A 13 -0.04 -11.26 4.67
C THR A 13 -0.65 -12.45 3.94
N ARG A 14 -0.78 -13.57 4.68
CA ARG A 14 -1.46 -14.78 4.23
C ARG A 14 -2.57 -15.15 5.20
N LEU A 15 -3.68 -15.66 4.69
CA LEU A 15 -4.73 -16.29 5.48
C LEU A 15 -4.61 -17.82 5.33
N GLY A 16 -3.91 -18.43 6.29
CA GLY A 16 -3.49 -19.84 6.18
C GLY A 16 -2.57 -20.02 4.97
N ARG A 17 -2.98 -20.82 3.99
CA ARG A 17 -2.22 -21.05 2.74
C ARG A 17 -2.51 -20.01 1.65
N ARG A 18 -3.55 -19.18 1.82
CA ARG A 18 -3.96 -18.20 0.82
C ARG A 18 -3.11 -16.94 0.93
N ASP A 19 -2.49 -16.56 -0.17
CA ASP A 19 -1.80 -15.27 -0.30
C ASP A 19 -2.83 -14.14 -0.48
N LEU A 20 -2.77 -13.12 0.38
CA LEU A 20 -3.64 -11.96 0.29
C LEU A 20 -3.03 -10.78 -0.47
N THR A 21 -1.76 -10.88 -0.89
CA THR A 21 -1.06 -9.84 -1.62
C THR A 21 -1.87 -9.27 -2.79
N PRO A 22 -2.52 -10.07 -3.66
CA PRO A 22 -3.32 -9.51 -4.76
C PRO A 22 -4.51 -8.66 -4.29
N HIS A 23 -5.12 -9.00 -3.16
CA HIS A 23 -6.24 -8.25 -2.59
C HIS A 23 -5.77 -6.93 -1.98
N ILE A 24 -4.63 -6.97 -1.29
CA ILE A 24 -4.01 -5.78 -0.70
C ILE A 24 -3.58 -4.82 -1.80
N LEU A 25 -2.90 -5.30 -2.86
CA LEU A 25 -2.48 -4.47 -3.99
C LEU A 25 -3.67 -3.79 -4.66
N ARG A 26 -4.78 -4.52 -4.87
CA ARG A 26 -6.01 -3.93 -5.41
C ARG A 26 -6.56 -2.82 -4.51
N ALA A 27 -6.53 -2.98 -3.19
CA ALA A 27 -6.96 -1.94 -2.26
C ALA A 27 -6.04 -0.70 -2.33
N LEU A 28 -4.73 -0.90 -2.44
CA LEU A 28 -3.77 0.20 -2.61
C LEU A 28 -3.96 0.94 -3.95
N GLU A 29 -4.27 0.21 -5.03
CA GLU A 29 -4.64 0.81 -6.32
C GLU A 29 -5.93 1.63 -6.22
N GLN A 30 -6.90 1.20 -5.42
CA GLN A 30 -8.09 2.01 -5.12
C GLN A 30 -7.75 3.28 -4.33
N ILE A 31 -6.83 3.20 -3.37
CA ILE A 31 -6.34 4.38 -2.65
C ILE A 31 -5.69 5.36 -3.62
N ALA A 32 -4.83 4.89 -4.53
CA ALA A 32 -4.21 5.73 -5.56
C ALA A 32 -5.26 6.42 -6.44
N ALA A 33 -6.33 5.71 -6.84
CA ALA A 33 -7.43 6.31 -7.58
C ALA A 33 -8.16 7.40 -6.78
N TYR A 34 -8.30 7.26 -5.46
CA TYR A 34 -8.85 8.32 -4.60
C TYR A 34 -7.93 9.53 -4.50
N LEU A 35 -6.61 9.33 -4.47
CA LEU A 35 -5.67 10.46 -4.45
C LEU A 35 -5.88 11.40 -5.65
N GLU A 36 -6.10 10.82 -6.83
CA GLU A 36 -6.35 11.57 -8.06
C GLU A 36 -7.78 12.13 -8.13
N SER A 37 -8.80 11.27 -7.98
CA SER A 37 -10.20 11.68 -8.18
C SER A 37 -10.71 12.68 -7.14
N GLU A 38 -10.20 12.64 -5.91
CA GLU A 38 -10.59 13.55 -4.83
C GLU A 38 -9.63 14.74 -4.68
N GLU A 39 -8.60 14.85 -5.53
CA GLU A 39 -7.58 15.90 -5.48
C GLU A 39 -6.95 16.01 -4.07
N ILE A 40 -6.43 14.89 -3.57
CA ILE A 40 -5.84 14.83 -2.23
C ILE A 40 -4.50 15.56 -2.21
N ASP A 41 -4.32 16.48 -1.26
CA ASP A 41 -3.08 17.26 -1.11
C ASP A 41 -1.99 16.46 -0.37
N VAL A 42 -2.39 15.65 0.62
CA VAL A 42 -1.46 14.88 1.47
C VAL A 42 -2.03 13.49 1.78
N MET A 43 -1.23 12.44 1.54
CA MET A 43 -1.50 11.11 2.07
C MET A 43 -0.64 10.84 3.31
N LEU A 44 -1.28 10.44 4.40
CA LEU A 44 -0.62 10.01 5.63
C LEU A 44 -0.81 8.50 5.81
N VAL A 45 0.31 7.78 5.92
CA VAL A 45 0.33 6.34 6.22
C VAL A 45 0.80 6.16 7.66
N ALA A 46 -0.08 5.67 8.54
CA ALA A 46 0.16 5.68 9.98
C ALA A 46 0.95 4.47 10.52
N GLY A 47 1.24 3.47 9.70
CA GLY A 47 2.03 2.30 10.12
C GLY A 47 1.60 1.01 9.45
N ASP A 48 2.24 -0.08 9.86
CA ASP A 48 1.89 -1.46 9.51
C ASP A 48 1.78 -1.72 8.00
N LEU A 49 2.76 -1.18 7.26
CA LEU A 49 2.88 -1.37 5.81
C LEU A 49 3.12 -2.84 5.43
N PHE A 50 3.93 -3.56 6.22
CA PHE A 50 4.36 -4.92 5.94
C PHE A 50 3.88 -5.85 7.05
N SER A 51 3.57 -7.09 6.69
CA SER A 51 3.35 -8.16 7.67
C SER A 51 4.64 -8.42 8.46
N GLU A 52 4.52 -8.70 9.76
CA GLU A 52 5.64 -9.14 10.62
C GLU A 52 6.39 -10.37 10.08
N ARG A 53 5.74 -11.14 9.19
CA ARG A 53 6.29 -12.35 8.57
C ARG A 53 7.06 -12.06 7.27
N SER A 54 7.18 -10.78 6.88
CA SER A 54 7.87 -10.40 5.65
C SER A 54 9.37 -10.63 5.79
N GLY A 55 9.91 -11.55 4.98
CA GLY A 55 11.36 -11.66 4.79
C GLY A 55 11.89 -10.54 3.89
N GLU A 56 13.21 -10.42 3.78
CA GLU A 56 13.89 -9.38 2.99
C GLU A 56 13.38 -9.31 1.54
N GLU A 57 13.32 -10.43 0.84
CA GLU A 57 12.79 -10.48 -0.55
C GLU A 57 11.34 -10.00 -0.64
N GLY A 58 10.51 -10.33 0.37
CA GLY A 58 9.12 -9.91 0.43
C GLY A 58 8.98 -8.40 0.65
N ILE A 59 9.86 -7.80 1.45
CA ILE A 59 9.90 -6.35 1.65
C ILE A 59 10.33 -5.65 0.35
N THR A 60 11.37 -6.15 -0.31
CA THR A 60 11.85 -5.58 -1.59
C THR A 60 10.75 -5.57 -2.65
N ARG A 61 10.08 -6.71 -2.87
CA ARG A 61 8.94 -6.79 -3.80
C ARG A 61 7.80 -5.85 -3.43
N ALA A 62 7.47 -5.78 -2.14
CA ALA A 62 6.43 -4.89 -1.66
C ALA A 62 6.78 -3.41 -1.89
N LEU A 63 8.05 -3.01 -1.72
CA LEU A 63 8.51 -1.66 -2.06
C LEU A 63 8.45 -1.37 -3.56
N GLU A 64 8.75 -2.35 -4.42
CA GLU A 64 8.59 -2.21 -5.87
C GLU A 64 7.12 -1.95 -6.25
N GLU A 65 6.18 -2.68 -5.64
CA GLU A 65 4.75 -2.46 -5.83
C GLU A 65 4.29 -1.09 -5.31
N LEU A 66 4.75 -0.66 -4.13
CA LEU A 66 4.46 0.68 -3.63
C LEU A 66 4.99 1.77 -4.55
N ARG A 67 6.22 1.60 -5.08
CA ARG A 67 6.79 2.53 -6.05
C ARG A 67 6.01 2.53 -7.37
N ARG A 68 5.52 1.37 -7.81
CA ARG A 68 4.65 1.28 -9.00
C ARG A 68 3.33 2.02 -8.81
N ILE A 69 2.68 1.82 -7.67
CA ILE A 69 1.34 2.37 -7.39
C ILE A 69 1.41 3.86 -7.03
N PHE A 70 2.30 4.22 -6.11
CA PHE A 70 2.35 5.57 -5.55
C PHE A 70 3.46 6.45 -6.12
N GLY A 71 4.37 5.90 -6.94
CA GLY A 71 5.44 6.66 -7.60
C GLY A 71 4.97 7.93 -8.34
N PRO A 72 3.82 7.93 -9.05
CA PRO A 72 3.31 9.15 -9.68
C PRO A 72 2.99 10.31 -8.72
N PHE A 73 2.82 10.03 -7.42
CA PHE A 73 2.48 11.02 -6.40
C PHE A 73 3.68 11.48 -5.54
N VAL A 74 4.84 10.83 -5.71
CA VAL A 74 6.06 11.11 -4.93
C VAL A 74 7.13 11.63 -5.90
N ALA A 75 7.18 12.95 -6.06
CA ALA A 75 8.20 13.65 -6.84
C ALA A 75 9.54 13.74 -6.10
#